data_AF-F1T7H1-F1
#
_entry.id   AF-F1T7H1-F1
#
_cell.length_a   1.000
_cell.length_b   1.000
_cell.length_c   1.000
_cell.angle_alpha   90.00
_cell.angle_beta   90.00
_cell.angle_gamma   90.00
#
_symmetry.space_group_name_H-M   'P 1'
#
loop_
_entity.id
_entity.type
_entity.pdbx_description
1 polymer ?
#
loop_
_entity_poly.entity_id
_entity_poly.type
_entity_poly.pdbx_seq_one_letter_code
_entity_poly.pdbx_strand_id
1 'polypeptide(L)'
;MKKSRLLILSAFFTLFTLLLPMTSVGATIVYGDLNTDSSIDSIDYSILKGYLFGSITISNPTAADVNGDGNIDAIDLSLMKQYILHIITKFPADNNTNPEDNTPAAQLIGDMVFSVPSCTFSNQVTVTLSSKIANSQIRYTTDGSVPTASSPLYSIPLTFTKTTQLRAQSFVNGVVSGNMGTAVYVASAINTKHDLPVLILDAYGGGKPARDYKDVAVMLMEPQNNEASLLQTPTVATRAGFHVRGQSSANYEKTPYRLELWDNKNDDAKYSLLGMPGDGDWALLSPFPDKSLIRNALAYELGASMGLKSPRYRFVEVYLNLDNQPLSSADYQGVYLLTETLEIDKDRVNIKKLKEKDLTEPNITGGYLMQFNMMATDGPLVKGSGWNDLEITDPDDLLPEQLTWISNYIQKVHNSIHSSNPSDTTNGYPAYIDVDSFINYIIGNEIAREGDSYMRSTYIYKDRGAKLAAGPLWDYDLAYNCVTGMMGSTNYIEGWQFQPMFGMSSTCDWYYKLMQDPTFQSKISARWQELRSGPLSDAQLKALVQKLTTPLTNGAKRNFQKWNNLGTKNVGGFSTQTTQTWEEQISIIQNFLLQRAAWLDKSGWKPTTRTNPGWGG
;
A
#
# COMPACT_ATOMS: atom_id res chain seq x y z
N MET A 1 -25.48 21.17 -91.47
CA MET A 1 -26.32 21.91 -90.48
C MET A 1 -25.53 22.02 -89.17
N LYS A 2 -25.40 23.26 -88.66
CA LYS A 2 -24.87 23.82 -87.38
C LYS A 2 -24.07 22.87 -86.45
N LYS A 3 -22.74 23.03 -86.25
CA LYS A 3 -21.93 24.07 -85.54
C LYS A 3 -22.19 24.20 -84.03
N SER A 4 -21.18 23.89 -83.19
CA SER A 4 -20.53 24.79 -82.21
C SER A 4 -19.40 24.03 -81.45
N ARG A 5 -18.11 24.24 -81.76
CA ARG A 5 -17.07 25.07 -81.07
C ARG A 5 -16.66 24.50 -79.69
N LEU A 6 -15.39 24.22 -79.37
CA LEU A 6 -14.24 25.13 -79.39
C LEU A 6 -12.88 24.39 -79.47
N LEU A 7 -11.99 24.89 -80.34
CA LEU A 7 -10.53 24.68 -80.42
C LEU A 7 -9.82 25.31 -79.18
N ILE A 8 -8.56 25.01 -78.81
CA ILE A 8 -7.34 25.54 -79.46
C ILE A 8 -6.06 24.77 -79.06
N LEU A 9 -5.26 24.59 -80.11
CA LEU A 9 -3.87 24.22 -80.31
C LEU A 9 -2.81 24.53 -79.23
N SER A 10 -1.94 23.53 -79.13
CA SER A 10 -0.51 23.45 -78.86
C SER A 10 0.43 24.56 -79.40
N ALA A 11 1.46 24.92 -78.62
CA ALA A 11 2.87 24.99 -79.04
C ALA A 11 3.85 25.09 -77.84
N PHE A 12 5.00 24.43 -78.03
CA PHE A 12 6.20 24.23 -77.21
C PHE A 12 6.69 25.32 -76.24
N PHE A 13 7.20 24.88 -75.08
CA PHE A 13 8.21 25.59 -74.28
C PHE A 13 9.15 24.59 -73.57
N THR A 14 10.45 24.73 -73.79
CA THR A 14 11.54 24.13 -72.99
C THR A 14 11.59 24.80 -71.61
N LEU A 15 11.68 24.02 -70.52
CA LEU A 15 11.90 24.58 -69.18
C LEU A 15 12.80 23.70 -68.30
N PHE A 16 13.79 24.39 -67.72
CA PHE A 16 14.71 24.02 -66.65
C PHE A 16 13.99 23.38 -65.45
N THR A 17 14.37 22.17 -65.03
CA THR A 17 13.88 21.57 -63.77
C THR A 17 14.78 21.97 -62.60
N LEU A 18 14.23 22.80 -61.72
CA LEU A 18 14.75 23.10 -60.39
C LEU A 18 14.66 21.81 -59.54
N LEU A 19 15.80 21.30 -59.06
CA LEU A 19 15.85 20.27 -58.02
C LEU A 19 15.57 20.93 -56.67
N LEU A 20 14.37 20.72 -56.12
CA LEU A 20 14.12 20.92 -54.69
C LEU A 20 14.41 19.61 -53.95
N PRO A 21 15.15 19.62 -52.83
CA PRO A 21 15.32 18.44 -52.01
C PRO A 21 13.97 18.10 -51.34
N MET A 22 13.47 16.90 -51.58
CA MET A 22 12.41 16.32 -50.75
C MET A 22 12.99 16.04 -49.37
N THR A 23 12.61 16.84 -48.38
CA THR A 23 12.74 16.47 -46.98
C THR A 23 11.69 15.40 -46.69
N SER A 24 12.12 14.18 -46.35
CA SER A 24 11.24 13.18 -45.76
C SER A 24 10.78 13.69 -44.40
N VAL A 25 9.49 13.97 -44.25
CA VAL A 25 8.86 14.12 -42.93
C VAL A 25 8.91 12.73 -42.30
N GLY A 26 9.66 12.58 -41.21
CA GLY A 26 9.69 11.34 -40.44
C GLY A 26 8.28 11.03 -39.94
N ALA A 27 7.83 9.79 -40.14
CA ALA A 27 6.55 9.34 -39.61
C ALA A 27 6.60 9.41 -38.08
N THR A 28 5.61 10.08 -37.48
CA THR A 28 5.42 10.09 -36.03
C THR A 28 5.11 8.67 -35.56
N ILE A 29 5.92 8.13 -34.66
CA ILE A 29 5.68 6.80 -34.08
C ILE A 29 4.47 6.90 -33.14
N VAL A 30 3.53 5.97 -33.30
CA VAL A 30 2.39 5.79 -32.38
C VAL A 30 2.70 4.54 -31.54
N TYR A 31 3.00 4.72 -30.26
CA TYR A 31 3.28 3.57 -29.38
C TYR A 31 2.02 2.72 -29.21
N GLY A 32 2.19 1.40 -29.28
CA GLY A 32 1.14 0.39 -29.22
C GLY A 32 0.42 0.09 -30.54
N ASP A 33 0.64 0.86 -31.60
CA ASP A 33 0.12 0.56 -32.95
C ASP A 33 1.13 -0.33 -33.71
N LEU A 34 0.88 -1.64 -33.74
CA LEU A 34 1.79 -2.64 -34.29
C LEU A 34 1.42 -3.08 -35.71
N ASN A 35 0.24 -2.71 -36.18
CA ASN A 35 -0.25 -3.02 -37.53
C ASN A 35 -0.32 -1.79 -38.45
N THR A 36 0.03 -0.60 -37.95
CA THR A 36 0.03 0.71 -38.62
C THR A 36 -1.35 1.20 -39.07
N ASP A 37 -2.42 0.79 -38.39
CA ASP A 37 -3.79 1.21 -38.69
C ASP A 37 -4.25 2.46 -37.90
N SER A 38 -3.35 3.06 -37.12
CA SER A 38 -3.60 4.23 -36.27
C SER A 38 -4.57 3.99 -35.11
N SER A 39 -4.91 2.73 -34.81
CA SER A 39 -5.69 2.32 -33.64
C SER A 39 -4.80 1.47 -32.71
N ILE A 40 -5.13 1.44 -31.42
CA ILE A 40 -4.45 0.56 -30.44
C ILE A 40 -5.53 -0.34 -29.86
N ASP A 41 -5.57 -1.59 -30.33
CA ASP A 41 -6.64 -2.51 -29.98
C ASP A 41 -6.20 -3.97 -29.79
N SER A 42 -7.19 -4.87 -29.71
CA SER A 42 -6.96 -6.30 -29.50
C SER A 42 -6.09 -6.98 -30.57
N ILE A 43 -5.97 -6.38 -31.76
CA ILE A 43 -5.13 -6.83 -32.86
C ILE A 43 -3.66 -6.59 -32.50
N ASP A 44 -3.31 -5.38 -32.06
CA ASP A 44 -1.95 -5.04 -31.60
C ASP A 44 -1.54 -5.88 -30.40
N TYR A 45 -2.47 -6.11 -29.48
CA TYR A 45 -2.25 -6.98 -28.32
C TYR A 45 -1.91 -8.41 -28.76
N SER A 46 -2.60 -8.91 -29.78
CA SER A 46 -2.36 -10.25 -30.31
C SER A 46 -1.02 -10.34 -31.06
N ILE A 47 -0.62 -9.28 -31.75
CA ILE A 47 0.69 -9.18 -32.42
C ILE A 47 1.82 -9.18 -31.39
N LEU A 48 1.74 -8.33 -30.36
CA LEU A 48 2.74 -8.26 -29.28
C LEU A 48 2.85 -9.59 -28.55
N LYS A 49 1.70 -10.20 -28.22
CA LYS A 49 1.65 -11.53 -27.60
C LYS A 49 2.30 -12.59 -28.50
N GLY A 50 1.99 -12.59 -29.79
CA GLY A 50 2.57 -13.52 -30.76
C GLY A 50 4.08 -13.37 -30.90
N TYR A 51 4.59 -12.15 -30.83
CA TYR A 51 6.03 -11.85 -30.81
C TYR A 51 6.73 -12.42 -29.57
N LEU A 52 6.16 -12.23 -28.38
CA LEU A 52 6.72 -12.80 -27.14
C LEU A 52 6.73 -14.33 -27.12
N PHE A 53 5.82 -14.98 -27.86
CA PHE A 53 5.82 -16.42 -28.07
C PHE A 53 6.71 -16.89 -29.24
N GLY A 54 7.44 -15.98 -29.90
CA GLY A 54 8.32 -16.29 -31.04
C GLY A 54 7.56 -16.72 -32.30
N SER A 55 6.26 -16.42 -32.39
CA SER A 55 5.38 -16.86 -33.48
C SER A 55 5.14 -15.78 -34.55
N ILE A 56 5.49 -14.51 -34.25
CA ILE A 56 5.32 -13.35 -35.12
C ILE A 56 6.57 -12.46 -35.02
N THR A 57 6.93 -11.77 -36.11
CA THR A 57 7.95 -10.71 -36.11
C THR A 57 7.28 -9.34 -36.16
N ILE A 58 7.72 -8.39 -35.34
CA ILE A 58 7.19 -7.01 -35.33
C ILE A 58 7.98 -6.14 -36.31
N SER A 59 7.27 -5.46 -37.21
CA SER A 59 7.84 -4.55 -38.22
C SER A 59 8.33 -3.21 -37.64
N ASN A 60 7.72 -2.76 -36.53
CA ASN A 60 8.12 -1.55 -35.81
C ASN A 60 8.38 -1.86 -34.32
N PRO A 61 9.59 -2.34 -33.97
CA PRO A 61 9.96 -2.66 -32.58
C PRO A 61 9.80 -1.47 -31.63
N THR A 62 10.02 -0.24 -32.10
CA THR A 62 9.87 0.96 -31.28
C THR A 62 8.42 1.21 -30.88
N ALA A 63 7.43 0.89 -31.72
CA ALA A 63 6.02 0.98 -31.32
C ALA A 63 5.62 -0.10 -30.30
N ALA A 64 6.38 -1.21 -30.21
CA ALA A 64 6.11 -2.31 -29.31
C ALA A 64 6.73 -2.14 -27.90
N ASP A 65 7.79 -1.34 -27.80
CA ASP A 65 8.40 -0.88 -26.54
C ASP A 65 7.56 0.28 -25.99
N VAL A 66 6.43 -0.07 -25.35
CA VAL A 66 5.45 0.91 -24.87
C VAL A 66 5.84 1.50 -23.51
N ASN A 67 6.83 0.93 -22.82
CA ASN A 67 7.37 1.52 -21.61
C ASN A 67 8.63 2.39 -21.84
N GLY A 68 9.27 2.29 -23.02
CA GLY A 68 10.43 3.06 -23.43
C GLY A 68 11.74 2.59 -22.81
N ASP A 69 11.83 1.32 -22.38
CA ASP A 69 13.01 0.77 -21.71
C ASP A 69 14.02 0.10 -22.64
N GLY A 70 13.72 0.04 -23.94
CA GLY A 70 14.55 -0.55 -24.98
C GLY A 70 14.37 -2.06 -25.17
N ASN A 71 13.53 -2.71 -24.36
CA ASN A 71 13.15 -4.12 -24.49
C ASN A 71 11.68 -4.24 -24.92
N ILE A 72 11.33 -5.41 -25.47
CA ILE A 72 9.94 -5.75 -25.79
C ILE A 72 9.64 -7.05 -25.06
N ASP A 73 8.96 -6.95 -23.92
CA ASP A 73 8.73 -8.07 -23.01
C ASP A 73 7.31 -8.13 -22.42
N ALA A 74 7.13 -8.93 -21.36
CA ALA A 74 5.83 -9.12 -20.72
C ALA A 74 5.29 -7.83 -20.06
N ILE A 75 6.14 -6.85 -19.77
CA ILE A 75 5.77 -5.54 -19.23
C ILE A 75 5.04 -4.74 -20.30
N ASP A 76 5.55 -4.70 -21.53
CA ASP A 76 4.87 -4.05 -22.68
C ASP A 76 3.51 -4.66 -22.93
N LEU A 77 3.43 -6.00 -22.90
CA LEU A 77 2.17 -6.71 -23.06
C LEU A 77 1.15 -6.35 -21.96
N SER A 78 1.62 -6.18 -20.72
CA SER A 78 0.77 -5.76 -19.60
C SER A 78 0.24 -4.34 -19.79
N LEU A 79 1.09 -3.42 -20.23
CA LEU A 79 0.71 -2.03 -20.50
C LEU A 79 -0.27 -1.93 -21.67
N MET A 80 -0.02 -2.69 -22.76
CA MET A 80 -0.95 -2.82 -23.89
C MET A 80 -2.33 -3.30 -23.42
N LYS A 81 -2.39 -4.28 -22.51
CA LYS A 81 -3.64 -4.74 -21.91
C LYS A 81 -4.31 -3.64 -21.09
N GLN A 82 -3.55 -2.90 -20.29
CA GLN A 82 -4.07 -1.80 -19.48
C GLN A 82 -4.64 -0.68 -20.36
N TYR A 83 -4.00 -0.37 -21.49
CA TYR A 83 -4.45 0.65 -22.44
C TYR A 83 -5.79 0.26 -23.06
N ILE A 84 -5.92 -0.96 -23.58
CA ILE A 84 -7.19 -1.47 -24.14
C ILE A 84 -8.32 -1.47 -23.10
N LEU A 85 -7.98 -1.78 -21.85
CA LEU A 85 -8.92 -1.75 -20.73
C LEU A 85 -9.21 -0.34 -20.21
N HIS A 86 -8.65 0.70 -20.83
CA HIS A 86 -8.76 2.11 -20.41
C HIS A 86 -8.31 2.36 -18.96
N ILE A 87 -7.41 1.50 -18.44
CA ILE A 87 -6.74 1.67 -17.14
C ILE A 87 -5.68 2.76 -17.26
N ILE A 88 -4.99 2.80 -18.41
CA ILE A 88 -4.12 3.91 -18.83
C ILE A 88 -4.68 4.50 -20.12
N THR A 89 -4.52 5.81 -20.30
CA THR A 89 -4.97 6.53 -21.51
C THR A 89 -3.81 6.91 -22.45
N LYS A 90 -2.58 6.65 -22.01
CA LYS A 90 -1.31 6.87 -22.71
C LYS A 90 -0.30 5.82 -22.24
N PHE A 91 0.64 5.47 -23.10
CA PHE A 91 1.76 4.62 -22.74
C PHE A 91 2.87 5.42 -22.06
N PRO A 92 3.66 4.81 -21.14
CA PRO A 92 4.81 5.49 -20.55
C PRO A 92 5.80 6.04 -21.60
N ALA A 93 5.98 5.33 -22.72
CA ALA A 93 6.81 5.76 -23.84
C ALA A 93 6.28 7.01 -24.58
N ASP A 94 4.97 7.32 -24.47
CA ASP A 94 4.37 8.52 -25.08
C ASP A 94 4.89 9.83 -24.47
N ASN A 95 5.54 9.77 -23.30
CA ASN A 95 5.92 10.96 -22.54
C ASN A 95 7.35 11.49 -22.82
N ASN A 96 8.17 10.84 -23.66
CA ASN A 96 9.61 11.19 -23.76
C ASN A 96 10.29 11.27 -22.36
N THR A 97 9.77 10.54 -21.37
CA THR A 97 10.34 10.42 -20.04
C THR A 97 10.96 9.05 -19.95
N ASN A 98 12.29 9.02 -19.81
CA ASN A 98 13.03 7.81 -19.48
C ASN A 98 12.36 7.18 -18.24
N PRO A 99 12.21 5.85 -18.08
CA PRO A 99 11.73 5.25 -16.83
C PRO A 99 12.44 5.78 -15.57
N GLU A 100 13.69 6.23 -15.71
CA GLU A 100 14.46 6.93 -14.67
C GLU A 100 13.84 8.28 -14.21
N ASP A 101 13.10 8.98 -15.08
CA ASP A 101 12.43 10.26 -14.81
C ASP A 101 11.18 10.10 -13.92
N ASN A 102 10.66 8.88 -13.75
CA ASN A 102 9.53 8.60 -12.88
C ASN A 102 9.91 8.25 -11.43
N THR A 103 11.21 8.21 -11.10
CA THR A 103 11.63 7.99 -9.71
C THR A 103 11.24 9.19 -8.83
N PRO A 104 10.92 8.99 -7.53
CA PRO A 104 10.58 10.10 -6.64
C PRO A 104 11.69 11.17 -6.58
N ALA A 105 12.95 10.74 -6.65
CA ALA A 105 14.10 11.64 -6.67
C ALA A 105 14.14 12.49 -7.95
N ALA A 106 13.86 11.91 -9.12
CA ALA A 106 13.80 12.65 -10.39
C ALA A 106 12.64 13.66 -10.41
N GLN A 107 11.48 13.31 -9.84
CA GLN A 107 10.34 14.23 -9.76
C GLN A 107 10.62 15.45 -8.87
N LEU A 108 11.52 15.33 -7.89
CA LEU A 108 11.90 16.42 -7.00
C LEU A 108 12.89 17.42 -7.61
N ILE A 109 13.59 17.13 -8.72
CA ILE A 109 14.65 18.02 -9.22
C ILE A 109 14.13 19.28 -9.94
N GLY A 110 12.88 19.28 -10.40
CA GLY A 110 12.26 20.40 -11.11
C GLY A 110 13.09 20.87 -12.32
N ASP A 111 13.32 22.19 -12.40
CA ASP A 111 14.18 22.79 -13.43
C ASP A 111 15.65 22.89 -13.01
N MET A 112 15.99 22.41 -11.82
CA MET A 112 17.37 22.39 -11.34
C MET A 112 18.08 21.12 -11.82
N VAL A 113 19.40 21.22 -11.90
CA VAL A 113 20.29 20.09 -12.13
C VAL A 113 21.29 20.06 -10.97
N PHE A 114 21.29 18.94 -10.26
CA PHE A 114 22.25 18.64 -9.21
C PHE A 114 23.30 17.69 -9.78
N SER A 115 24.59 18.01 -9.63
CA SER A 115 25.65 17.13 -10.16
C SER A 115 25.73 15.77 -9.47
N VAL A 116 25.16 15.66 -8.27
CA VAL A 116 25.03 14.42 -7.51
C VAL A 116 23.54 14.24 -7.23
N PRO A 117 22.91 13.11 -7.63
CA PRO A 117 21.55 12.81 -7.24
C PRO A 117 21.40 12.65 -5.72
N SER A 118 20.17 12.68 -5.21
CA SER A 118 19.88 12.34 -3.81
C SER A 118 20.51 10.99 -3.43
N CYS A 119 21.29 10.97 -2.36
CA CYS A 119 22.02 9.77 -1.97
C CYS A 119 22.38 9.79 -0.48
N THR A 120 22.77 8.64 0.04
CA THR A 120 23.58 8.57 1.24
C THR A 120 25.05 8.84 0.89
N PHE A 121 25.84 9.36 1.83
CA PHE A 121 27.27 9.62 1.61
C PHE A 121 28.10 9.42 2.88
N SER A 122 29.40 9.16 2.71
CA SER A 122 30.37 9.11 3.80
C SER A 122 31.35 10.27 3.74
N ASN A 123 31.73 10.78 4.91
CA ASN A 123 32.62 11.93 5.11
C ASN A 123 32.07 13.26 4.55
N GLN A 124 32.01 13.39 3.22
CA GLN A 124 31.47 14.56 2.54
C GLN A 124 30.92 14.24 1.15
N VAL A 125 30.01 15.10 0.68
CA VAL A 125 29.55 15.15 -0.72
C VAL A 125 29.68 16.58 -1.24
N THR A 126 30.14 16.74 -2.47
CA THR A 126 30.26 18.05 -3.13
C THR A 126 29.30 18.11 -4.32
N VAL A 127 28.46 19.15 -4.33
CA VAL A 127 27.35 19.32 -5.27
C VAL A 127 27.51 20.64 -6.00
N THR A 128 27.43 20.60 -7.33
CA THR A 128 27.24 21.79 -8.15
C THR A 128 25.81 21.89 -8.63
N LEU A 129 25.31 23.11 -8.73
CA LEU A 129 23.99 23.43 -9.23
C LEU A 129 24.07 24.08 -10.61
N SER A 130 23.17 23.67 -11.50
CA SER A 130 22.84 24.43 -12.71
C SER A 130 21.32 24.46 -12.91
N SER A 131 20.85 25.31 -13.82
CA SER A 131 19.43 25.50 -14.09
C SER A 131 19.14 25.33 -15.58
N LYS A 132 17.99 24.73 -15.88
CA LYS A 132 17.42 24.70 -17.24
C LYS A 132 16.91 26.08 -17.67
N ILE A 133 16.73 27.02 -16.72
CA ILE A 133 16.26 28.38 -16.98
C ILE A 133 17.44 29.28 -17.37
N ALA A 134 17.45 29.73 -18.62
CA ALA A 134 18.49 30.62 -19.14
C ALA A 134 18.55 31.96 -18.39
N ASN A 135 19.76 32.50 -18.20
CA ASN A 135 20.04 33.80 -17.56
C ASN A 135 19.45 33.96 -16.14
N SER A 136 19.24 32.85 -15.43
CA SER A 136 18.71 32.86 -14.06
C SER A 136 19.82 32.90 -13.01
N GLN A 137 19.52 33.54 -11.88
CA GLN A 137 20.25 33.39 -10.63
C GLN A 137 19.70 32.19 -9.87
N ILE A 138 20.58 31.29 -9.41
CA ILE A 138 20.18 30.16 -8.56
C ILE A 138 20.28 30.59 -7.10
N ARG A 139 19.18 30.50 -6.37
CA ARG A 139 19.11 30.70 -4.91
C ARG A 139 18.85 29.37 -4.24
N TYR A 140 19.43 29.15 -3.07
CA TYR A 140 19.33 27.85 -2.40
C TYR A 140 19.17 27.96 -0.88
N THR A 141 18.73 26.87 -0.27
CA THR A 141 18.62 26.65 1.18
C THR A 141 19.09 25.23 1.49
N THR A 142 19.60 25.02 2.70
CA THR A 142 20.17 23.72 3.14
C THR A 142 19.42 23.11 4.31
N ASP A 143 18.32 23.73 4.73
CA ASP A 143 17.49 23.37 5.87
C ASP A 143 16.07 22.94 5.44
N GLY A 144 15.85 22.77 4.14
CA GLY A 144 14.54 22.41 3.61
C GLY A 144 13.54 23.56 3.48
N SER A 145 13.89 24.81 3.82
CA SER A 145 13.01 25.96 3.59
C SER A 145 12.91 26.34 2.10
N VAL A 146 11.81 26.94 1.66
CA VAL A 146 11.67 27.39 0.25
C VAL A 146 12.66 28.52 -0.05
N PRO A 147 13.53 28.41 -1.07
CA PRO A 147 14.43 29.51 -1.43
C PRO A 147 13.67 30.75 -1.92
N THR A 148 14.07 31.92 -1.45
CA THR A 148 13.54 33.22 -1.87
C THR A 148 14.61 34.02 -2.61
N ALA A 149 14.24 35.16 -3.19
CA ALA A 149 15.21 36.07 -3.81
C ALA A 149 16.28 36.57 -2.82
N SER A 150 16.00 36.53 -1.52
CA SER A 150 16.91 36.91 -0.43
C SER A 150 17.78 35.75 0.08
N SER A 151 17.50 34.51 -0.33
CA SER A 151 18.32 33.35 0.05
C SER A 151 19.73 33.45 -0.54
N PRO A 152 20.72 32.68 -0.03
CA PRO A 152 22.08 32.66 -0.57
C PRO A 152 22.11 32.45 -2.10
N LEU A 153 22.92 33.27 -2.78
CA LEU A 153 23.19 33.13 -4.21
C LEU A 153 24.23 32.01 -4.42
N TYR A 154 23.89 31.02 -5.23
CA TYR A 154 24.83 29.98 -5.62
C TYR A 154 25.92 30.57 -6.53
N SER A 155 27.18 30.40 -6.15
CA SER A 155 28.34 30.88 -6.91
C SER A 155 29.55 29.95 -6.91
N ILE A 156 29.60 28.99 -5.97
CA ILE A 156 30.65 27.98 -5.82
C ILE A 156 30.05 26.62 -5.47
N PRO A 157 30.73 25.50 -5.76
CA PRO A 157 30.27 24.17 -5.34
C PRO A 157 29.96 24.10 -3.83
N LEU A 158 28.88 23.42 -3.46
CA LEU A 158 28.45 23.23 -2.07
C LEU A 158 29.02 21.93 -1.53
N THR A 159 29.60 21.93 -0.34
CA THR A 159 30.12 20.70 0.31
C THR A 159 29.37 20.44 1.61
N PHE A 160 28.83 19.24 1.75
CA PHE A 160 28.08 18.81 2.93
C PHE A 160 28.82 17.71 3.67
N THR A 161 28.85 17.81 4.99
CA THR A 161 29.42 16.80 5.91
C THR A 161 28.37 16.23 6.88
N LYS A 162 27.12 16.69 6.75
CA LYS A 162 25.95 16.29 7.54
C LYS A 162 24.75 16.09 6.63
N THR A 163 23.74 15.36 7.11
CA THR A 163 22.47 15.22 6.41
C THR A 163 21.93 16.60 6.05
N THR A 164 21.57 16.79 4.78
CA THR A 164 21.20 18.09 4.22
C THR A 164 20.05 17.91 3.23
N GLN A 165 18.97 18.68 3.42
CA GLN A 165 17.94 18.88 2.41
C GLN A 165 18.26 20.15 1.62
N LEU A 166 18.82 19.98 0.42
CA LEU A 166 19.21 21.09 -0.45
C LEU A 166 18.05 21.44 -1.38
N ARG A 167 17.47 22.62 -1.22
CA ARG A 167 16.45 23.16 -2.14
C ARG A 167 17.05 24.30 -2.95
N ALA A 168 16.73 24.36 -4.23
CA ALA A 168 17.23 25.39 -5.15
C ALA A 168 16.12 25.89 -6.09
N GLN A 169 16.11 27.19 -6.35
CA GLN A 169 15.15 27.85 -7.21
C GLN A 169 15.85 28.88 -8.09
N SER A 170 15.42 28.95 -9.35
CA SER A 170 15.88 29.98 -10.29
C SER A 170 15.09 31.27 -10.15
N PHE A 171 15.79 32.40 -10.28
CA PHE A 171 15.24 33.75 -10.25
C PHE A 171 15.74 34.56 -11.45
N VAL A 172 14.82 35.24 -12.13
CA VAL A 172 15.14 36.22 -13.19
C VAL A 172 14.66 37.57 -12.70
N ASN A 173 15.57 38.55 -12.60
CA ASN A 173 15.26 39.89 -12.07
C ASN A 173 14.56 39.89 -10.69
N GLY A 174 14.92 38.93 -9.83
CA GLY A 174 14.34 38.80 -8.48
C GLY A 174 13.00 38.08 -8.43
N VAL A 175 12.46 37.60 -9.55
CA VAL A 175 11.19 36.85 -9.63
C VAL A 175 11.47 35.37 -9.84
N VAL A 176 10.72 34.51 -9.14
CA VAL A 176 10.76 33.05 -9.30
C VAL A 176 10.53 32.69 -10.77
N SER A 177 11.41 31.86 -11.32
CA SER A 177 11.33 31.38 -12.70
C SER A 177 11.68 29.89 -12.75
N GLY A 178 10.79 29.08 -13.31
CA GLY A 178 10.90 27.61 -13.32
C GLY A 178 10.47 26.94 -12.01
N ASN A 179 10.42 25.62 -12.04
CA ASN A 179 10.10 24.75 -10.92
C ASN A 179 11.32 24.59 -9.99
N MET A 180 11.07 24.71 -8.69
CA MET A 180 12.07 24.46 -7.65
C MET A 180 12.57 23.01 -7.74
N GLY A 181 13.84 22.81 -7.43
CA GLY A 181 14.43 21.48 -7.26
C GLY A 181 14.82 21.20 -5.82
N THR A 182 14.74 19.93 -5.42
CA THR A 182 15.22 19.42 -4.14
C THR A 182 16.09 18.18 -4.34
N ALA A 183 17.21 18.13 -3.63
CA ALA A 183 18.02 16.92 -3.44
C ALA A 183 18.25 16.66 -1.95
N VAL A 184 18.19 15.40 -1.56
CA VAL A 184 18.37 14.95 -0.16
C VAL A 184 19.67 14.17 -0.05
N TYR A 185 20.57 14.62 0.81
CA TYR A 185 21.84 13.95 1.07
C TYR A 185 21.88 13.48 2.52
N VAL A 186 21.90 12.17 2.77
CA VAL A 186 21.95 11.60 4.14
C VAL A 186 23.38 11.20 4.48
N ALA A 187 23.93 11.80 5.54
CA ALA A 187 25.28 11.45 5.98
C ALA A 187 25.26 10.10 6.69
N SER A 188 26.22 9.22 6.41
CA SER A 188 26.35 7.92 7.05
C SER A 188 27.80 7.63 7.45
N ALA A 189 27.98 7.22 8.70
CA ALA A 189 29.24 6.72 9.25
C ALA A 189 29.43 5.21 9.03
N ILE A 190 28.42 4.53 8.48
CA ILE A 190 28.41 3.08 8.27
C ILE A 190 27.99 2.73 6.84
N ASN A 191 28.38 1.53 6.38
CA ASN A 191 27.88 0.95 5.14
C ASN A 191 27.48 -0.51 5.35
N THR A 192 26.55 -0.72 6.27
CA THR A 192 26.01 -2.05 6.55
C THR A 192 25.21 -2.56 5.36
N LYS A 193 25.21 -3.88 5.19
CA LYS A 193 24.58 -4.62 4.11
C LYS A 193 23.48 -5.52 4.66
N HIS A 194 22.40 -5.64 3.91
CA HIS A 194 21.16 -6.28 4.31
C HIS A 194 20.63 -7.17 3.19
N ASP A 195 19.95 -8.26 3.54
CA ASP A 195 19.23 -9.14 2.61
C ASP A 195 17.80 -8.67 2.34
N LEU A 196 17.25 -7.83 3.23
CA LEU A 196 15.97 -7.15 3.04
C LEU A 196 16.18 -5.74 2.49
N PRO A 197 15.16 -5.15 1.84
CA PRO A 197 15.17 -3.73 1.56
C PRO A 197 15.39 -2.90 2.83
N VAL A 198 16.13 -1.81 2.71
CA VAL A 198 16.45 -0.92 3.83
C VAL A 198 15.71 0.40 3.66
N LEU A 199 15.00 0.81 4.69
CA LEU A 199 14.34 2.11 4.78
C LEU A 199 15.09 2.99 5.78
N ILE A 200 15.64 4.09 5.29
CA ILE A 200 16.29 5.12 6.12
C ILE A 200 15.32 6.27 6.31
N LEU A 201 15.12 6.64 7.57
CA LEU A 201 14.42 7.81 8.03
C LEU A 201 15.42 8.72 8.76
N ASP A 202 15.66 9.93 8.26
CA ASP A 202 16.53 10.91 8.94
C ASP A 202 15.74 12.19 9.23
N ALA A 203 15.57 12.49 10.52
CA ALA A 203 14.73 13.59 11.00
C ALA A 203 15.47 14.93 11.07
N TYR A 204 16.68 15.05 10.53
CA TYR A 204 17.48 16.28 10.55
C TYR A 204 17.68 16.84 11.96
N GLY A 205 17.83 15.96 12.96
CA GLY A 205 17.89 16.34 14.37
C GLY A 205 16.59 16.83 15.00
N GLY A 206 15.44 16.68 14.34
CA GLY A 206 14.11 17.07 14.82
C GLY A 206 13.54 16.20 15.95
N GLY A 207 14.26 15.14 16.33
CA GLY A 207 13.87 14.21 17.38
C GLY A 207 12.65 13.35 17.01
N LYS A 208 12.25 12.49 17.94
CA LYS A 208 11.06 11.65 17.77
C LYS A 208 9.80 12.53 17.61
N PRO A 209 8.92 12.27 16.63
CA PRO A 209 7.64 12.96 16.52
C PRO A 209 6.65 12.47 17.57
N ALA A 210 5.62 13.28 17.82
CA ALA A 210 4.44 12.87 18.58
C ALA A 210 3.37 12.38 17.58
N ARG A 211 2.18 12.98 17.60
CA ARG A 211 1.08 12.66 16.66
C ARG A 211 1.02 13.60 15.44
N ASP A 212 1.66 14.76 15.51
CA ASP A 212 1.77 15.66 14.38
C ASP A 212 2.91 15.24 13.46
N TYR A 213 2.72 15.43 12.16
CA TYR A 213 3.75 15.20 11.17
C TYR A 213 4.97 16.10 11.42
N LYS A 214 6.16 15.48 11.46
CA LYS A 214 7.45 16.17 11.39
C LYS A 214 8.16 15.83 10.09
N ASP A 215 8.99 16.74 9.59
CA ASP A 215 9.81 16.49 8.39
C ASP A 215 10.82 15.36 8.61
N VAL A 216 11.01 14.53 7.59
CA VAL A 216 11.96 13.42 7.56
C VAL A 216 12.42 13.15 6.13
N ALA A 217 13.70 12.84 5.96
CA ALA A 217 14.20 12.22 4.74
C ALA A 217 13.72 10.76 4.67
N VAL A 218 13.18 10.34 3.53
CA VAL A 218 12.91 8.93 3.25
C VAL A 218 13.87 8.47 2.14
N MET A 219 14.69 7.46 2.45
CA MET A 219 15.46 6.73 1.43
C MET A 219 15.18 5.24 1.50
N LEU A 220 14.92 4.64 0.34
CA LEU A 220 14.69 3.21 0.18
C LEU A 220 15.81 2.60 -0.66
N MET A 221 16.44 1.56 -0.12
CA MET A 221 17.47 0.78 -0.78
C MET A 221 16.92 -0.62 -1.05
N GLU A 222 16.74 -0.98 -2.32
CA GLU A 222 16.32 -2.32 -2.70
C GLU A 222 17.51 -3.25 -2.92
N PRO A 223 17.40 -4.56 -2.58
CA PRO A 223 18.49 -5.49 -2.77
C PRO A 223 18.89 -5.61 -4.25
N GLN A 224 20.15 -5.35 -4.55
CA GLN A 224 20.78 -5.61 -5.84
C GLN A 224 21.69 -6.83 -5.67
N ASN A 225 21.52 -7.88 -6.50
CA ASN A 225 22.23 -9.15 -6.33
C ASN A 225 22.05 -9.77 -4.91
N ASN A 226 20.83 -9.70 -4.37
CA ASN A 226 20.44 -10.16 -3.03
C ASN A 226 21.03 -9.36 -1.86
N GLU A 227 21.50 -8.13 -2.10
CA GLU A 227 22.05 -7.27 -1.03
C GLU A 227 21.64 -5.81 -1.20
N ALA A 228 21.17 -5.17 -0.12
CA ALA A 228 20.96 -3.73 -0.02
C ALA A 228 22.03 -3.11 0.88
N SER A 229 22.78 -2.14 0.38
CA SER A 229 23.84 -1.42 1.10
C SER A 229 23.40 -0.02 1.48
N LEU A 230 23.74 0.47 2.68
CA LEU A 230 23.36 1.83 3.09
C LEU A 230 23.93 2.93 2.19
N LEU A 231 25.07 2.72 1.52
CA LEU A 231 25.69 3.67 0.58
C LEU A 231 25.40 3.41 -0.90
N GLN A 232 24.49 2.48 -1.22
CA GLN A 232 24.08 2.31 -2.62
C GLN A 232 23.14 3.45 -3.05
N THR A 233 22.98 3.63 -4.36
CA THR A 233 21.97 4.54 -4.90
C THR A 233 20.57 4.11 -4.45
N PRO A 234 19.81 4.96 -3.76
CA PRO A 234 18.46 4.62 -3.34
C PRO A 234 17.52 4.52 -4.55
N THR A 235 16.57 3.58 -4.52
CA THR A 235 15.51 3.48 -5.54
C THR A 235 14.42 4.53 -5.30
N VAL A 236 14.24 4.95 -4.06
CA VAL A 236 13.40 6.08 -3.66
C VAL A 236 14.21 6.99 -2.76
N ALA A 237 14.30 8.27 -3.09
CA ALA A 237 14.76 9.31 -2.19
C ALA A 237 13.78 10.48 -2.27
N THR A 238 13.11 10.76 -1.16
CA THR A 238 12.06 11.78 -1.13
C THR A 238 11.97 12.46 0.23
N ARG A 239 11.16 13.52 0.27
CA ARG A 239 10.75 14.22 1.47
C ARG A 239 9.48 13.56 2.00
N ALA A 240 9.28 13.61 3.32
CA ALA A 240 8.07 13.08 3.93
C ALA A 240 7.77 13.75 5.27
N GLY A 241 6.52 13.65 5.67
CA GLY A 241 6.10 13.75 7.06
C GLY A 241 6.13 12.39 7.72
N PHE A 242 6.49 12.33 9.01
CA PHE A 242 6.23 11.15 9.84
C PHE A 242 5.71 11.49 11.24
N HIS A 243 4.90 10.59 11.79
CA HIS A 243 4.43 10.67 13.17
C HIS A 243 4.22 9.28 13.79
N VAL A 244 4.13 9.21 15.12
CA VAL A 244 3.84 7.96 15.84
C VAL A 244 2.40 7.55 15.59
N ARG A 245 2.17 6.27 15.27
CA ARG A 245 0.83 5.72 14.98
C ARG A 245 0.36 4.66 15.98
N GLY A 246 -0.92 4.29 15.86
CA GLY A 246 -1.59 3.29 16.69
C GLY A 246 -1.96 3.79 18.08
N GLN A 247 -2.80 3.03 18.80
CA GLN A 247 -3.25 3.37 20.16
C GLN A 247 -2.28 2.80 21.20
N SER A 248 -2.44 1.53 21.57
CA SER A 248 -1.56 0.84 22.52
C SER A 248 -0.12 0.75 22.00
N SER A 249 0.04 0.51 20.69
CA SER A 249 1.34 0.35 20.05
C SER A 249 2.19 1.63 20.00
N ALA A 250 1.59 2.80 20.18
CA ALA A 250 2.34 4.07 20.24
C ALA A 250 3.33 4.10 21.42
N ASN A 251 3.07 3.32 22.46
CA ASN A 251 3.90 3.22 23.66
C ASN A 251 4.97 2.11 23.56
N TYR A 252 5.06 1.40 22.44
CA TYR A 252 6.11 0.39 22.24
C TYR A 252 7.48 1.04 22.15
N GLU A 253 8.49 0.41 22.77
CA GLU A 253 9.90 0.82 22.64
C GLU A 253 10.33 0.81 21.17
N LYS A 254 9.96 -0.27 20.45
CA LYS A 254 10.01 -0.32 18.98
C LYS A 254 8.74 0.29 18.43
N THR A 255 8.76 1.60 18.22
CA THR A 255 7.58 2.40 17.89
C THR A 255 7.17 2.25 16.42
N PRO A 256 5.87 2.15 16.10
CA PRO A 256 5.37 2.20 14.72
C PRO A 256 5.10 3.65 14.27
N TYR A 257 5.23 3.88 12.96
CA TYR A 257 5.09 5.22 12.36
C TYR A 257 4.09 5.24 11.20
N ARG A 258 3.48 6.41 10.95
CA ARG A 258 2.83 6.75 9.68
C ARG A 258 3.79 7.64 8.90
N LEU A 259 3.82 7.47 7.58
CA LEU A 259 4.61 8.26 6.64
C LEU A 259 3.65 8.89 5.63
N GLU A 260 3.86 10.16 5.32
CA GLU A 260 3.21 10.88 4.23
C GLU A 260 4.30 11.41 3.30
N LEU A 261 4.40 10.89 2.08
CA LEU A 261 5.43 11.31 1.13
C LEU A 261 5.05 12.67 0.53
N TRP A 262 6.04 13.55 0.36
CA TRP A 262 5.82 14.94 -0.02
C TRP A 262 6.53 15.34 -1.31
N ASP A 263 5.89 16.19 -2.08
CA ASP A 263 6.49 16.85 -3.23
C ASP A 263 7.29 18.11 -2.81
N ASN A 264 7.65 18.93 -3.79
CA ASN A 264 8.37 20.19 -3.58
C ASN A 264 7.55 21.27 -2.87
N LYS A 265 6.22 21.15 -2.80
CA LYS A 265 5.30 22.07 -2.12
C LYS A 265 4.86 21.57 -0.74
N ASN A 266 5.33 20.39 -0.33
CA ASN A 266 4.80 19.63 0.82
C ASN A 266 3.38 19.10 0.56
N ASP A 267 2.96 19.00 -0.70
CA ASP A 267 1.70 18.35 -1.05
C ASP A 267 1.93 16.82 -1.08
N ASP A 268 0.87 16.07 -0.77
CA ASP A 268 0.84 14.61 -0.78
C ASP A 268 1.28 14.05 -2.15
N ALA A 269 2.36 13.26 -2.15
CA ALA A 269 3.02 12.75 -3.34
C ALA A 269 2.87 11.23 -3.47
N LYS A 270 2.17 10.81 -4.53
CA LYS A 270 1.79 9.42 -4.75
C LYS A 270 2.92 8.60 -5.40
N TYR A 271 3.84 8.06 -4.61
CA TYR A 271 4.99 7.28 -5.09
C TYR A 271 4.83 5.78 -4.85
N SER A 272 5.27 4.97 -5.82
CA SER A 272 5.31 3.51 -5.64
C SER A 272 6.49 3.10 -4.78
N LEU A 273 6.26 2.22 -3.79
CA LEU A 273 7.32 1.68 -2.94
C LEU A 273 7.39 0.15 -3.09
N LEU A 274 8.57 -0.38 -3.44
CA LEU A 274 8.83 -1.84 -3.48
C LEU A 274 7.83 -2.64 -4.36
N GLY A 275 7.40 -2.04 -5.47
CA GLY A 275 6.42 -2.61 -6.39
C GLY A 275 4.97 -2.60 -5.88
N MET A 276 4.68 -1.92 -4.77
CA MET A 276 3.31 -1.60 -4.37
C MET A 276 2.85 -0.32 -5.11
N PRO A 277 1.58 -0.23 -5.55
CA PRO A 277 1.05 0.93 -6.26
C PRO A 277 1.22 2.24 -5.51
N GLY A 278 1.43 3.29 -6.30
CA GLY A 278 1.79 4.61 -5.83
C GLY A 278 0.80 5.20 -4.86
N ASP A 279 1.32 5.65 -3.72
CA ASP A 279 0.58 6.34 -2.69
C ASP A 279 1.51 7.27 -1.91
N GLY A 280 0.97 8.26 -1.23
CA GLY A 280 1.74 9.09 -0.31
C GLY A 280 1.58 8.61 1.12
N ASP A 281 0.49 7.94 1.46
CA ASP A 281 0.23 7.42 2.80
C ASP A 281 0.74 5.99 2.97
N TRP A 282 1.67 5.81 3.90
CA TRP A 282 2.24 4.51 4.24
C TRP A 282 2.28 4.28 5.75
N ALA A 283 2.17 3.02 6.13
CA ALA A 283 2.28 2.58 7.51
C ALA A 283 3.54 1.76 7.70
N LEU A 284 4.29 2.07 8.75
CA LEU A 284 5.45 1.33 9.18
C LEU A 284 5.10 0.63 10.50
N LEU A 285 4.59 -0.60 10.42
CA LEU A 285 4.17 -1.37 11.59
C LEU A 285 5.39 -2.04 12.24
N SER A 286 5.50 -1.91 13.56
CA SER A 286 6.56 -2.54 14.35
C SER A 286 6.08 -3.85 14.97
N PRO A 287 6.51 -5.02 14.45
CA PRO A 287 6.29 -6.27 15.16
C PRO A 287 7.18 -6.27 16.42
N PHE A 288 6.61 -5.80 17.53
CA PHE A 288 7.27 -5.71 18.83
C PHE A 288 6.80 -6.82 19.78
N PRO A 289 5.49 -6.92 20.12
CA PRO A 289 4.98 -8.11 20.79
C PRO A 289 4.99 -9.33 19.87
N ASP A 290 4.82 -9.13 18.56
CA ASP A 290 4.98 -10.18 17.54
C ASP A 290 6.46 -10.54 17.36
N LYS A 291 6.92 -11.50 18.16
CA LYS A 291 8.28 -12.07 18.09
C LYS A 291 8.50 -12.99 16.89
N SER A 292 7.48 -13.30 16.10
CA SER A 292 7.67 -14.03 14.84
C SER A 292 8.01 -13.10 13.67
N LEU A 293 7.67 -11.82 13.80
CA LEU A 293 7.76 -10.78 12.77
C LEU A 293 6.77 -10.91 11.60
N ILE A 294 5.93 -11.94 11.55
CA ILE A 294 5.15 -12.29 10.36
C ILE A 294 3.62 -12.32 10.56
N ARG A 295 3.06 -12.06 11.75
CA ARG A 295 1.64 -12.36 12.01
C ARG A 295 0.66 -11.52 11.20
N ASN A 296 0.93 -10.22 11.05
CA ASN A 296 0.17 -9.35 10.14
C ASN A 296 0.27 -9.85 8.68
N ALA A 297 1.49 -10.08 8.19
CA ALA A 297 1.74 -10.60 6.85
C ALA A 297 1.02 -11.93 6.59
N LEU A 298 1.05 -12.85 7.56
CA LEU A 298 0.36 -14.14 7.51
C LEU A 298 -1.15 -13.94 7.38
N ALA A 299 -1.76 -13.05 8.18
CA ALA A 299 -3.19 -12.76 8.07
C ALA A 299 -3.55 -12.16 6.71
N TYR A 300 -2.74 -11.23 6.19
CA TYR A 300 -3.00 -10.60 4.89
C TYR A 300 -2.91 -11.61 3.73
N GLU A 301 -1.93 -12.51 3.73
CA GLU A 301 -1.81 -13.56 2.71
C GLU A 301 -2.96 -14.58 2.80
N LEU A 302 -3.35 -15.00 4.01
CA LEU A 302 -4.49 -15.88 4.23
C LEU A 302 -5.79 -15.21 3.75
N GLY A 303 -6.00 -13.94 4.13
CA GLY A 303 -7.14 -13.13 3.71
C GLY A 303 -7.25 -13.02 2.19
N ALA A 304 -6.15 -12.64 1.54
CA ALA A 304 -6.08 -12.55 0.08
C ALA A 304 -6.40 -13.90 -0.60
N SER A 305 -5.90 -15.03 -0.06
CA SER A 305 -6.20 -16.37 -0.59
C SER A 305 -7.68 -16.75 -0.49
N MET A 306 -8.43 -16.14 0.44
CA MET A 306 -9.86 -16.33 0.61
C MET A 306 -10.70 -15.33 -0.21
N GLY A 307 -10.08 -14.33 -0.84
CA GLY A 307 -10.75 -13.25 -1.56
C GLY A 307 -11.13 -12.04 -0.69
N LEU A 308 -10.60 -11.94 0.53
CA LEU A 308 -10.76 -10.72 1.34
C LEU A 308 -9.80 -9.64 0.85
N LYS A 309 -10.26 -8.39 0.91
CA LYS A 309 -9.36 -7.23 0.77
C LYS A 309 -8.36 -7.26 1.93
N SER A 310 -7.09 -7.15 1.63
CA SER A 310 -5.99 -7.08 2.59
C SER A 310 -4.92 -6.13 2.02
N PRO A 311 -4.27 -5.32 2.87
CA PRO A 311 -3.24 -4.40 2.39
C PRO A 311 -2.03 -5.18 1.87
N ARG A 312 -1.36 -4.63 0.85
CA ARG A 312 -0.05 -5.14 0.44
C ARG A 312 1.01 -4.66 1.41
N TYR A 313 2.06 -5.45 1.54
CA TYR A 313 3.15 -5.18 2.45
C TYR A 313 4.49 -5.63 1.90
N ARG A 314 5.55 -5.13 2.54
CA ARG A 314 6.93 -5.60 2.40
C ARG A 314 7.63 -5.59 3.75
N PHE A 315 8.48 -6.58 3.98
CA PHE A 315 9.41 -6.54 5.09
C PHE A 315 10.57 -5.61 4.74
N VAL A 316 10.90 -4.71 5.66
CA VAL A 316 12.01 -3.77 5.52
C VAL A 316 12.83 -3.73 6.80
N GLU A 317 14.13 -3.51 6.68
CA GLU A 317 14.95 -3.12 7.82
C GLU A 317 15.03 -1.61 7.93
N VAL A 318 14.81 -1.08 9.13
CA VAL A 318 14.66 0.36 9.34
C VAL A 318 15.86 0.92 10.07
N TYR A 319 16.37 2.03 9.55
CA TYR A 319 17.24 2.95 10.28
C TYR A 319 16.49 4.25 10.52
N LEU A 320 16.45 4.71 11.77
CA LEU A 320 15.78 5.94 12.18
C LEU A 320 16.78 6.84 12.91
N ASN A 321 17.32 7.81 12.20
CA ASN A 321 18.18 8.85 12.76
C ASN A 321 17.32 10.01 13.26
N LEU A 322 17.37 10.27 14.57
CA LEU A 322 16.60 11.33 15.21
C LEU A 322 17.45 12.53 15.64
N ASP A 323 18.78 12.40 15.53
CA ASP A 323 19.72 13.43 15.91
C ASP A 323 20.39 14.09 14.68
N ASN A 324 21.39 14.92 14.93
CA ASN A 324 22.10 15.71 13.90
C ASN A 324 23.49 15.15 13.55
N GLN A 325 23.75 13.88 13.91
CA GLN A 325 24.96 13.14 13.55
C GLN A 325 24.73 12.30 12.29
N PRO A 326 25.81 11.90 11.60
CA PRO A 326 25.70 10.91 10.53
C PRO A 326 25.09 9.61 11.04
N LEU A 327 24.29 8.98 10.19
CA LEU A 327 23.68 7.67 10.41
C LEU A 327 24.71 6.67 10.94
N SER A 328 24.33 5.96 11.99
CA SER A 328 25.18 5.03 12.73
C SER A 328 24.48 3.69 12.98
N SER A 329 25.22 2.74 13.55
CA SER A 329 24.62 1.45 13.95
C SER A 329 23.60 1.59 15.09
N ALA A 330 23.64 2.69 15.85
CA ALA A 330 22.68 2.94 16.94
C ALA A 330 21.27 3.22 16.40
N ASP A 331 21.17 3.77 15.19
CA ASP A 331 19.93 4.18 14.54
C ASP A 331 19.13 3.00 13.97
N TYR A 332 19.73 1.80 13.90
CA TYR A 332 19.04 0.59 13.48
C TYR A 332 17.87 0.24 14.42
N GLN A 333 16.69 0.02 13.84
CA GLN A 333 15.42 -0.27 14.54
C GLN A 333 14.90 -1.69 14.30
N GLY A 334 15.59 -2.53 13.53
CA GLY A 334 15.12 -3.91 13.25
C GLY A 334 14.18 -4.02 12.06
N VAL A 335 13.47 -5.14 11.99
CA VAL A 335 12.54 -5.48 10.91
C VAL A 335 11.17 -4.86 11.15
N TYR A 336 10.65 -4.15 10.16
CA TYR A 336 9.30 -3.59 10.16
C TYR A 336 8.49 -4.15 8.98
N LEU A 337 7.17 -3.98 9.08
CA LEU A 337 6.24 -4.19 7.97
C LEU A 337 5.89 -2.83 7.37
N LEU A 338 6.44 -2.52 6.19
CA LEU A 338 5.97 -1.40 5.37
C LEU A 338 4.70 -1.86 4.67
N THR A 339 3.58 -1.21 4.95
CA THR A 339 2.26 -1.61 4.46
C THR A 339 1.44 -0.42 4.05
N GLU A 340 0.48 -0.67 3.17
CA GLU A 340 -0.52 0.31 2.76
C GLU A 340 -1.44 0.69 3.92
N THR A 341 -1.93 1.92 3.90
CA THR A 341 -3.04 2.37 4.74
C THR A 341 -4.37 1.82 4.21
N LEU A 342 -5.36 1.73 5.10
CA LEU A 342 -6.72 1.35 4.70
C LEU A 342 -7.51 2.61 4.36
N GLU A 343 -7.68 2.83 3.07
CA GLU A 343 -8.43 3.95 2.52
C GLU A 343 -9.21 3.51 1.29
N ILE A 344 -10.23 4.30 0.93
CA ILE A 344 -10.91 4.14 -0.34
C ILE A 344 -9.98 4.66 -1.43
N ASP A 345 -9.50 3.79 -2.29
CA ASP A 345 -8.76 4.15 -3.50
C ASP A 345 -8.85 3.02 -4.53
N LYS A 346 -8.67 3.35 -5.82
CA LYS A 346 -8.71 2.38 -6.92
C LYS A 346 -7.72 1.21 -6.73
N ASP A 347 -6.59 1.47 -6.08
CA ASP A 347 -5.56 0.46 -5.81
C ASP A 347 -5.63 -0.10 -4.38
N ARG A 348 -6.53 0.41 -3.52
CA ARG A 348 -6.69 -0.02 -2.12
C ARG A 348 -8.07 -0.68 -1.91
N VAL A 349 -8.92 -0.11 -1.06
CA VAL A 349 -10.34 -0.47 -0.98
C VAL A 349 -11.05 0.14 -2.19
N ASN A 350 -10.96 -0.54 -3.33
CA ASN A 350 -11.56 -0.08 -4.59
C ASN A 350 -13.09 -0.13 -4.54
N ILE A 351 -13.68 0.95 -4.03
CA ILE A 351 -15.11 1.28 -4.05
C ILE A 351 -15.27 2.73 -4.48
N LYS A 352 -16.47 3.13 -4.93
CA LYS A 352 -16.69 4.50 -5.40
C LYS A 352 -16.68 5.48 -4.24
N LYS A 353 -15.72 6.41 -4.20
CA LYS A 353 -15.67 7.51 -3.21
C LYS A 353 -16.98 8.29 -3.16
N LEU A 354 -17.44 8.57 -1.95
CA LEU A 354 -18.55 9.47 -1.69
C LEU A 354 -18.07 10.92 -1.86
N LYS A 355 -18.88 11.76 -2.52
CA LYS A 355 -18.57 13.19 -2.74
C LYS A 355 -19.56 14.05 -1.98
N GLU A 356 -19.19 15.30 -1.66
CA GLU A 356 -20.09 16.26 -1.00
C GLU A 356 -21.47 16.38 -1.67
N LYS A 357 -21.52 16.33 -3.02
CA LYS A 357 -22.76 16.43 -3.79
C LYS A 357 -23.62 15.15 -3.82
N ASP A 358 -23.09 14.03 -3.32
CA ASP A 358 -23.76 12.73 -3.34
C ASP A 358 -24.73 12.61 -2.16
N LEU A 359 -25.78 13.44 -2.17
CA LEU A 359 -26.75 13.59 -1.06
C LEU A 359 -28.04 12.78 -1.23
N THR A 360 -28.23 12.14 -2.38
CA THR A 360 -29.44 11.38 -2.72
C THR A 360 -29.10 10.10 -3.48
N GLU A 361 -30.05 9.17 -3.50
CA GLU A 361 -29.90 7.93 -4.27
C GLU A 361 -29.89 8.22 -5.78
N PRO A 362 -29.09 7.48 -6.56
CA PRO A 362 -28.30 6.31 -6.16
C PRO A 362 -26.90 6.65 -5.61
N ASN A 363 -26.47 7.91 -5.65
CA ASN A 363 -25.09 8.29 -5.38
C ASN A 363 -24.69 8.19 -3.91
N ILE A 364 -25.61 8.50 -3.00
CA ILE A 364 -25.39 8.37 -1.54
C ILE A 364 -25.24 6.92 -1.09
N THR A 365 -25.52 5.93 -1.94
CA THR A 365 -25.64 4.54 -1.50
C THR A 365 -24.31 3.83 -1.21
N GLY A 366 -23.17 4.50 -1.33
CA GLY A 366 -21.86 3.90 -1.08
C GLY A 366 -20.70 4.87 -1.16
N GLY A 367 -19.50 4.34 -0.88
CA GLY A 367 -18.31 5.12 -0.58
C GLY A 367 -18.09 5.30 0.91
N TYR A 368 -18.43 4.27 1.71
CA TYR A 368 -18.22 4.27 3.16
C TYR A 368 -17.27 3.13 3.52
N LEU A 369 -16.17 3.46 4.18
CA LEU A 369 -15.33 2.52 4.91
C LEU A 369 -15.56 2.77 6.40
N MET A 370 -15.84 1.70 7.13
CA MET A 370 -16.19 1.77 8.54
C MET A 370 -15.45 0.70 9.32
N GLN A 371 -15.34 0.90 10.64
CA GLN A 371 -14.83 -0.11 11.55
C GLN A 371 -15.63 -0.14 12.84
N PHE A 372 -15.88 -1.35 13.35
CA PHE A 372 -16.16 -1.50 14.77
C PHE A 372 -14.86 -1.41 15.55
N ASN A 373 -14.79 -0.43 16.45
CA ASN A 373 -13.59 -0.16 17.22
C ASN A 373 -13.94 0.22 18.66
N MET A 374 -13.92 -0.74 19.58
CA MET A 374 -14.35 -0.53 20.97
C MET A 374 -13.67 0.69 21.60
N MET A 375 -14.44 1.56 22.26
CA MET A 375 -13.97 2.87 22.73
C MET A 375 -13.52 3.81 21.60
N ALA A 376 -14.20 3.76 20.44
CA ALA A 376 -13.98 4.69 19.35
C ALA A 376 -14.15 6.13 19.84
N THR A 377 -13.10 6.92 19.71
CA THR A 377 -13.09 8.37 19.99
C THR A 377 -12.93 9.19 18.73
N ASP A 378 -12.61 8.53 17.63
CA ASP A 378 -12.15 9.13 16.40
C ASP A 378 -13.30 9.00 15.37
N GLY A 379 -13.41 9.99 14.47
CA GLY A 379 -14.36 9.99 13.36
C GLY A 379 -15.87 10.12 13.69
N PRO A 380 -16.73 10.28 12.67
CA PRO A 380 -18.17 10.23 12.83
C PRO A 380 -18.64 8.83 13.24
N LEU A 381 -19.48 8.76 14.28
CA LEU A 381 -20.08 7.50 14.73
C LEU A 381 -21.43 7.23 14.05
N VAL A 382 -21.58 6.04 13.50
CA VAL A 382 -22.86 5.51 12.99
C VAL A 382 -23.71 5.06 14.18
N LYS A 383 -24.74 5.84 14.52
CA LYS A 383 -25.61 5.56 15.67
C LYS A 383 -26.84 4.75 15.26
N GLY A 384 -27.27 3.85 16.14
CA GLY A 384 -28.51 3.09 16.00
C GLY A 384 -28.74 2.19 17.20
N SER A 385 -29.61 1.20 17.04
CA SER A 385 -29.96 0.24 18.09
C SER A 385 -29.34 -1.12 17.80
N GLY A 386 -28.60 -1.67 18.76
CA GLY A 386 -28.07 -3.04 18.72
C GLY A 386 -26.59 -3.16 18.32
N TRP A 387 -25.86 -2.06 18.23
CA TRP A 387 -24.40 -2.02 18.17
C TRP A 387 -23.88 -0.77 18.88
N ASN A 388 -22.57 -0.72 19.14
CA ASN A 388 -21.86 0.46 19.64
C ASN A 388 -20.54 0.62 18.87
N ASP A 389 -19.94 1.81 18.95
CA ASP A 389 -18.58 2.09 18.46
C ASP A 389 -18.32 1.71 16.98
N LEU A 390 -19.30 1.97 16.10
CA LEU A 390 -19.12 1.89 14.65
C LEU A 390 -18.68 3.25 14.11
N GLU A 391 -17.40 3.36 13.77
CA GLU A 391 -16.76 4.56 13.24
C GLU A 391 -16.72 4.54 11.71
N ILE A 392 -16.89 5.70 11.08
CA ILE A 392 -16.58 5.91 9.67
C ILE A 392 -15.14 6.40 9.57
N THR A 393 -14.31 5.64 8.86
CA THR A 393 -12.89 5.97 8.66
C THR A 393 -12.64 6.64 7.30
N ASP A 394 -13.56 6.50 6.35
CA ASP A 394 -13.53 7.20 5.05
C ASP A 394 -14.97 7.31 4.50
N PRO A 395 -15.45 8.51 4.12
CA PRO A 395 -14.76 9.79 4.19
C PRO A 395 -14.74 10.37 5.62
N ASP A 396 -13.78 11.23 5.90
CA ASP A 396 -13.61 11.94 7.18
C ASP A 396 -14.49 13.20 7.30
N ASP A 397 -14.92 13.79 6.18
CA ASP A 397 -15.74 15.01 6.07
C ASP A 397 -17.24 14.74 5.83
N LEU A 398 -17.78 13.75 6.53
CA LEU A 398 -19.13 13.23 6.26
C LEU A 398 -20.26 14.23 6.58
N LEU A 399 -21.18 14.42 5.62
CA LEU A 399 -22.34 15.30 5.76
C LEU A 399 -23.53 14.65 6.51
N PRO A 400 -24.41 15.44 7.17
CA PRO A 400 -25.53 14.90 7.95
C PRO A 400 -26.47 13.96 7.18
N GLU A 401 -26.78 14.26 5.92
CA GLU A 401 -27.63 13.44 5.06
C GLU A 401 -26.98 12.08 4.78
N GLN A 402 -25.67 12.09 4.52
CA GLN A 402 -24.87 10.88 4.28
C GLN A 402 -24.79 10.01 5.53
N LEU A 403 -24.52 10.61 6.70
CA LEU A 403 -24.52 9.93 7.99
C LEU A 403 -25.89 9.31 8.30
N THR A 404 -26.97 10.05 8.02
CA THR A 404 -28.34 9.56 8.23
C THR A 404 -28.65 8.38 7.32
N TRP A 405 -28.26 8.45 6.04
CA TRP A 405 -28.50 7.36 5.09
C TRP A 405 -27.76 6.08 5.51
N ILE A 406 -26.46 6.16 5.81
CA ILE A 406 -25.68 4.98 6.20
C ILE A 406 -26.16 4.42 7.54
N SER A 407 -26.52 5.27 8.52
CA SER A 407 -27.10 4.82 9.79
C SER A 407 -28.39 4.03 9.59
N ASN A 408 -29.27 4.50 8.71
CA ASN A 408 -30.50 3.77 8.36
C ASN A 408 -30.21 2.45 7.64
N TYR A 409 -29.21 2.41 6.77
CA TYR A 409 -28.81 1.18 6.08
C TYR A 409 -28.25 0.14 7.06
N ILE A 410 -27.36 0.56 7.98
CA ILE A 410 -26.81 -0.31 9.03
C ILE A 410 -27.92 -0.80 9.97
N GLN A 411 -28.91 0.02 10.30
CA GLN A 411 -30.07 -0.45 11.06
C GLN A 411 -30.86 -1.54 10.31
N LYS A 412 -31.03 -1.43 8.99
CA LYS A 412 -31.67 -2.48 8.17
C LYS A 412 -30.85 -3.78 8.20
N VAL A 413 -29.51 -3.68 8.09
CA VAL A 413 -28.61 -4.84 8.24
C VAL A 413 -28.82 -5.50 9.60
N HIS A 414 -28.72 -4.74 10.70
CA HIS A 414 -28.93 -5.26 12.05
C HIS A 414 -30.29 -5.96 12.18
N ASN A 415 -31.38 -5.30 11.75
CA ASN A 415 -32.73 -5.85 11.83
C ASN A 415 -32.89 -7.13 11.01
N SER A 416 -32.26 -7.20 9.83
CA SER A 416 -32.35 -8.37 8.95
C SER A 416 -31.67 -9.62 9.54
N ILE A 417 -30.51 -9.43 10.18
CA ILE A 417 -29.78 -10.47 10.91
C ILE A 417 -30.59 -10.98 12.11
N HIS A 418 -31.37 -10.10 12.75
CA HIS A 418 -32.19 -10.38 13.93
C HIS A 418 -33.64 -10.78 13.61
N SER A 419 -34.00 -10.87 12.34
CA SER A 419 -35.37 -11.20 11.94
C SER A 419 -35.74 -12.64 12.28
N SER A 420 -37.04 -12.96 12.26
CA SER A 420 -37.52 -14.32 12.51
C SER A 420 -37.16 -15.32 11.41
N ASN A 421 -36.84 -14.84 10.20
CA ASN A 421 -36.37 -15.64 9.08
C ASN A 421 -35.12 -14.97 8.45
N PRO A 422 -33.97 -15.01 9.15
CA PRO A 422 -32.82 -14.18 8.83
C PRO A 422 -32.17 -14.55 7.50
N SER A 423 -32.30 -15.79 7.03
CA SER A 423 -31.75 -16.25 5.75
C SER A 423 -32.69 -16.09 4.54
N ASP A 424 -33.85 -15.43 4.70
CA ASP A 424 -34.74 -15.06 3.59
C ASP A 424 -34.03 -14.16 2.56
N THR A 425 -34.14 -14.46 1.27
CA THR A 425 -33.38 -13.73 0.23
C THR A 425 -33.88 -12.31 -0.03
N THR A 426 -35.10 -11.99 0.39
CA THR A 426 -35.75 -10.70 0.09
C THR A 426 -35.73 -9.79 1.31
N ASN A 427 -35.99 -10.34 2.51
CA ASN A 427 -36.17 -9.60 3.74
C ASN A 427 -35.07 -9.87 4.79
N GLY A 428 -34.31 -10.95 4.62
CA GLY A 428 -33.23 -11.35 5.52
C GLY A 428 -31.89 -10.71 5.17
N TYR A 429 -30.85 -11.11 5.91
CA TYR A 429 -29.49 -10.59 5.70
C TYR A 429 -28.97 -10.74 4.26
N PRO A 430 -29.32 -11.78 3.45
CA PRO A 430 -28.83 -11.88 2.08
C PRO A 430 -29.25 -10.72 1.17
N ALA A 431 -30.28 -9.94 1.53
CA ALA A 431 -30.67 -8.75 0.78
C ALA A 431 -29.73 -7.54 1.04
N TYR A 432 -29.03 -7.52 2.18
CA TYR A 432 -28.30 -6.34 2.66
C TYR A 432 -26.79 -6.56 2.82
N ILE A 433 -26.33 -7.79 3.01
CA ILE A 433 -24.89 -8.12 3.15
C ILE A 433 -24.40 -9.00 2.01
N ASP A 434 -23.13 -8.82 1.64
CA ASP A 434 -22.36 -9.80 0.89
C ASP A 434 -22.01 -10.96 1.84
N VAL A 435 -22.86 -12.00 1.79
CA VAL A 435 -22.75 -13.17 2.68
C VAL A 435 -21.39 -13.84 2.58
N ASP A 436 -20.79 -13.90 1.39
CA ASP A 436 -19.53 -14.61 1.18
C ASP A 436 -18.36 -13.82 1.79
N SER A 437 -18.40 -12.48 1.72
CA SER A 437 -17.42 -11.64 2.42
C SER A 437 -17.46 -11.84 3.94
N PHE A 438 -18.65 -11.91 4.55
CA PHE A 438 -18.81 -12.16 5.99
C PHE A 438 -18.36 -13.56 6.38
N ILE A 439 -18.64 -14.57 5.56
CA ILE A 439 -18.13 -15.94 5.76
C ILE A 439 -16.61 -15.96 5.76
N ASN A 440 -15.97 -15.41 4.73
CA ASN A 440 -14.51 -15.40 4.63
C ASN A 440 -13.89 -14.60 5.78
N TYR A 441 -14.52 -13.49 6.19
CA TYR A 441 -14.07 -12.68 7.31
C TYR A 441 -14.13 -13.45 8.63
N ILE A 442 -15.23 -14.16 8.91
CA ILE A 442 -15.34 -15.04 10.09
C ILE A 442 -14.25 -16.12 10.02
N ILE A 443 -14.06 -16.80 8.88
CA ILE A 443 -13.01 -17.82 8.75
C ILE A 443 -11.63 -17.25 9.07
N GLY A 444 -11.31 -16.06 8.57
CA GLY A 444 -10.03 -15.37 8.81
C GLY A 444 -9.78 -15.05 10.29
N ASN A 445 -10.78 -14.48 10.97
CA ASN A 445 -10.66 -14.18 12.40
C ASN A 445 -10.59 -15.48 13.23
N GLU A 446 -11.38 -16.49 12.89
CA GLU A 446 -11.43 -17.75 13.65
C GLU A 446 -10.18 -18.63 13.46
N ILE A 447 -9.58 -18.68 12.26
CA ILE A 447 -8.32 -19.42 12.06
C ILE A 447 -7.15 -18.69 12.73
N ALA A 448 -7.17 -17.35 12.75
CA ALA A 448 -6.16 -16.55 13.41
C ALA A 448 -6.27 -16.61 14.94
N ARG A 449 -7.49 -16.81 15.44
CA ARG A 449 -7.86 -16.67 16.85
C ARG A 449 -7.29 -15.39 17.44
N GLU A 450 -7.51 -14.31 16.69
CA GLU A 450 -7.17 -12.95 17.08
C GLU A 450 -8.14 -12.55 18.21
N GLY A 451 -7.62 -11.99 19.29
CA GLY A 451 -8.38 -11.87 20.53
C GLY A 451 -9.26 -10.61 20.63
N ASP A 452 -9.03 -9.62 19.76
CA ASP A 452 -9.87 -8.42 19.63
C ASP A 452 -10.94 -8.56 18.54
N SER A 453 -11.07 -9.78 17.98
CA SER A 453 -11.90 -10.05 16.81
C SER A 453 -13.33 -9.63 17.09
N TYR A 454 -13.92 -8.96 16.10
CA TYR A 454 -15.30 -8.44 16.17
C TYR A 454 -15.52 -7.34 17.24
N MET A 455 -14.45 -6.82 17.84
CA MET A 455 -14.52 -5.74 18.84
C MET A 455 -13.67 -4.54 18.43
N ARG A 456 -12.49 -4.78 17.87
CA ARG A 456 -11.57 -3.75 17.37
C ARG A 456 -11.13 -4.07 15.96
N SER A 457 -10.66 -3.04 15.24
CA SER A 457 -10.11 -3.15 13.88
C SER A 457 -10.98 -4.00 12.95
N THR A 458 -12.31 -3.98 13.19
CA THR A 458 -13.26 -4.86 12.50
C THR A 458 -13.91 -4.07 11.39
N TYR A 459 -13.29 -4.13 10.21
CA TYR A 459 -13.69 -3.31 9.08
C TYR A 459 -14.86 -3.90 8.30
N ILE A 460 -15.70 -3.01 7.82
CA ILE A 460 -16.77 -3.26 6.85
C ILE A 460 -16.80 -2.11 5.85
N TYR A 461 -17.25 -2.36 4.62
CA TYR A 461 -17.38 -1.30 3.62
C TYR A 461 -18.66 -1.43 2.81
N LYS A 462 -19.12 -0.29 2.28
CA LYS A 462 -20.34 -0.19 1.48
C LYS A 462 -20.05 0.50 0.15
N ASP A 463 -20.01 -0.28 -0.93
CA ASP A 463 -19.92 0.28 -2.28
C ASP A 463 -21.30 0.68 -2.83
N ARG A 464 -21.29 1.61 -3.79
CA ARG A 464 -22.47 2.24 -4.37
C ARG A 464 -23.30 1.20 -5.12
N GLY A 465 -24.56 1.04 -4.71
CA GLY A 465 -25.47 0.02 -5.24
C GLY A 465 -25.14 -1.43 -4.84
N ALA A 466 -24.02 -1.69 -4.15
CA ALA A 466 -23.66 -3.03 -3.67
C ALA A 466 -24.30 -3.33 -2.30
N LYS A 467 -24.08 -4.55 -1.80
CA LYS A 467 -24.38 -4.93 -0.41
C LYS A 467 -23.24 -4.53 0.52
N LEU A 468 -23.47 -4.49 1.82
CA LEU A 468 -22.40 -4.30 2.81
C LEU A 468 -21.46 -5.51 2.80
N ALA A 469 -20.16 -5.27 2.74
CA ALA A 469 -19.15 -6.32 2.75
C ALA A 469 -18.26 -6.23 3.99
N ALA A 470 -17.73 -7.36 4.44
CA ALA A 470 -16.77 -7.44 5.54
C ALA A 470 -15.32 -7.39 5.05
N GLY A 471 -14.44 -6.83 5.89
CA GLY A 471 -13.06 -6.49 5.54
C GLY A 471 -12.89 -5.00 5.22
N PRO A 472 -11.68 -4.56 4.84
CA PRO A 472 -10.43 -5.33 4.71
C PRO A 472 -9.88 -5.87 6.05
N LEU A 473 -8.93 -6.81 6.00
CA LEU A 473 -8.22 -7.27 7.20
C LEU A 473 -7.21 -6.23 7.70
N TRP A 474 -7.12 -6.08 9.03
CA TRP A 474 -6.17 -5.19 9.70
C TRP A 474 -5.87 -5.70 11.13
N ASP A 475 -4.65 -5.43 11.63
CA ASP A 475 -4.29 -5.59 13.05
C ASP A 475 -4.31 -7.03 13.62
N TYR A 476 -3.40 -7.89 13.12
CA TYR A 476 -3.28 -9.30 13.50
C TYR A 476 -1.96 -9.65 14.21
N ASP A 477 -1.21 -8.68 14.74
CA ASP A 477 0.08 -8.92 15.40
C ASP A 477 -0.02 -9.75 16.69
N LEU A 478 -1.19 -9.72 17.36
CA LEU A 478 -1.48 -10.50 18.57
C LEU A 478 -2.11 -11.87 18.28
N ALA A 479 -2.37 -12.21 17.02
CA ALA A 479 -3.00 -13.45 16.60
C ALA A 479 -2.04 -14.65 16.60
N TYR A 480 -2.52 -15.83 16.17
CA TYR A 480 -1.69 -17.03 15.94
C TYR A 480 -0.84 -17.42 17.15
N ASN A 481 -1.49 -17.47 18.32
CA ASN A 481 -0.87 -17.81 19.60
C ASN A 481 0.31 -16.88 19.97
N CYS A 482 0.22 -15.58 19.66
CA CYS A 482 1.22 -14.59 20.09
C CYS A 482 1.25 -14.44 21.61
N VAL A 483 0.07 -14.42 22.22
CA VAL A 483 -0.16 -14.08 23.62
C VAL A 483 -0.52 -15.31 24.46
N THR A 484 0.14 -15.47 25.62
CA THR A 484 0.00 -16.63 26.52
C THR A 484 -1.09 -16.43 27.58
N GLY A 485 -2.16 -15.71 27.25
CA GLY A 485 -3.20 -15.38 28.24
C GLY A 485 -4.03 -14.14 27.93
N MET A 486 -4.50 -13.99 26.70
CA MET A 486 -5.43 -12.90 26.39
C MET A 486 -6.77 -13.14 27.08
N MET A 487 -7.24 -12.16 27.83
CA MET A 487 -8.57 -12.13 28.45
C MET A 487 -8.91 -13.36 29.33
N GLY A 488 -7.88 -13.94 29.98
CA GLY A 488 -8.04 -15.04 30.93
C GLY A 488 -8.06 -16.45 30.32
N SER A 489 -7.83 -16.59 29.01
CA SER A 489 -7.74 -17.90 28.36
C SER A 489 -6.46 -18.66 28.68
N THR A 490 -6.60 -19.96 28.97
CA THR A 490 -5.51 -20.95 28.98
C THR A 490 -5.56 -21.90 27.78
N ASN A 491 -6.65 -21.90 27.00
CA ASN A 491 -6.83 -22.74 25.81
C ASN A 491 -6.72 -21.89 24.55
N TYR A 492 -5.65 -22.12 23.78
CA TYR A 492 -5.34 -21.37 22.56
C TYR A 492 -5.70 -22.10 21.27
N ILE A 493 -6.15 -23.36 21.33
CA ILE A 493 -6.61 -24.09 20.14
C ILE A 493 -8.13 -24.10 19.94
N GLU A 494 -8.92 -24.29 21.01
CA GLU A 494 -10.36 -24.54 20.90
C GLU A 494 -11.25 -23.37 21.34
N GLY A 495 -12.40 -23.21 20.70
CA GLY A 495 -13.39 -22.17 21.03
C GLY A 495 -13.56 -21.15 19.91
N TRP A 496 -14.61 -20.34 19.99
CA TRP A 496 -15.01 -19.38 18.94
C TRP A 496 -14.78 -17.95 19.42
N GLN A 497 -14.14 -17.10 18.61
CA GLN A 497 -13.98 -15.68 18.91
C GLN A 497 -15.30 -14.90 18.76
N PHE A 498 -16.18 -15.31 17.85
CA PHE A 498 -17.48 -14.64 17.68
C PHE A 498 -18.43 -14.88 18.87
N GLN A 499 -18.16 -15.85 19.75
CA GLN A 499 -18.94 -16.03 20.97
C GLN A 499 -18.40 -15.09 22.05
N PRO A 500 -19.20 -14.13 22.55
CA PRO A 500 -18.73 -13.20 23.57
C PRO A 500 -18.27 -13.95 24.82
N MET A 501 -17.11 -13.54 25.34
CA MET A 501 -16.43 -14.20 26.44
C MET A 501 -16.50 -13.31 27.69
N PHE A 502 -16.80 -13.92 28.84
CA PHE A 502 -16.80 -13.23 30.16
C PHE A 502 -17.72 -12.00 30.28
N GLY A 503 -18.84 -11.97 29.56
CA GLY A 503 -19.80 -10.85 29.66
C GLY A 503 -19.25 -9.51 29.16
N MET A 504 -18.12 -9.52 28.43
CA MET A 504 -17.69 -8.36 27.66
C MET A 504 -18.58 -8.26 26.44
N SER A 505 -19.33 -7.16 26.34
CA SER A 505 -20.15 -6.87 25.17
C SER A 505 -19.23 -6.64 23.98
N SER A 506 -19.41 -7.43 22.91
CA SER A 506 -18.89 -7.02 21.61
C SER A 506 -19.54 -5.69 21.21
N THR A 507 -18.84 -4.91 20.41
CA THR A 507 -19.40 -3.73 19.74
C THR A 507 -20.59 -4.11 18.86
N CYS A 508 -20.65 -5.36 18.37
CA CYS A 508 -21.68 -5.86 17.48
C CYS A 508 -21.85 -7.39 17.56
N ASP A 509 -23.06 -7.88 17.82
CA ASP A 509 -23.34 -9.32 17.95
C ASP A 509 -23.63 -10.05 16.62
N TRP A 510 -23.50 -9.35 15.48
CA TRP A 510 -23.88 -9.86 14.16
C TRP A 510 -23.22 -11.19 13.82
N TYR A 511 -21.91 -11.33 14.09
CA TYR A 511 -21.17 -12.54 13.76
C TYR A 511 -21.69 -13.75 14.55
N TYR A 512 -22.00 -13.57 15.83
CA TYR A 512 -22.64 -14.61 16.63
C TYR A 512 -24.03 -14.97 16.09
N LYS A 513 -24.85 -13.96 15.79
CA LYS A 513 -26.22 -14.14 15.28
C LYS A 513 -26.26 -14.85 13.93
N LEU A 514 -25.39 -14.47 13.00
CA LEU A 514 -25.23 -15.16 11.72
C LEU A 514 -24.87 -16.63 11.95
N MET A 515 -23.93 -16.92 12.86
CA MET A 515 -23.56 -18.28 13.20
C MET A 515 -24.64 -19.07 13.93
N GLN A 516 -25.75 -18.46 14.38
CA GLN A 516 -26.92 -19.17 14.90
C GLN A 516 -27.87 -19.64 13.79
N ASP A 517 -27.82 -19.04 12.59
CA ASP A 517 -28.67 -19.43 11.46
C ASP A 517 -28.14 -20.71 10.76
N PRO A 518 -28.96 -21.77 10.63
CA PRO A 518 -28.53 -23.02 10.00
C PRO A 518 -28.10 -22.87 8.53
N THR A 519 -28.69 -21.92 7.78
CA THR A 519 -28.32 -21.66 6.38
C THR A 519 -26.91 -21.07 6.30
N PHE A 520 -26.59 -20.10 7.17
CA PHE A 520 -25.25 -19.53 7.28
C PHE A 520 -24.22 -20.58 7.72
N GLN A 521 -24.53 -21.40 8.74
CA GLN A 521 -23.66 -22.51 9.19
C GLN A 521 -23.32 -23.49 8.07
N SER A 522 -24.31 -23.84 7.23
CA SER A 522 -24.11 -24.71 6.08
C SER A 522 -23.14 -24.09 5.06
N LYS A 523 -23.32 -22.79 4.75
CA LYS A 523 -22.45 -22.08 3.80
C LYS A 523 -21.01 -21.95 4.30
N ILE A 524 -20.80 -21.56 5.56
CA ILE A 524 -19.43 -21.46 6.11
C ILE A 524 -18.76 -22.83 6.22
N SER A 525 -19.51 -23.88 6.56
CA SER A 525 -18.98 -25.25 6.58
C SER A 525 -18.51 -25.70 5.19
N ALA A 526 -19.31 -25.42 4.15
CA ALA A 526 -18.95 -25.74 2.77
C ALA A 526 -17.72 -24.92 2.32
N ARG A 527 -17.69 -23.62 2.61
CA ARG A 527 -16.54 -22.76 2.28
C ARG A 527 -15.27 -23.20 3.00
N TRP A 528 -15.36 -23.57 4.27
CA TRP A 528 -14.22 -24.11 5.01
C TRP A 528 -13.68 -25.40 4.39
N GLN A 529 -14.55 -26.34 4.01
CA GLN A 529 -14.14 -27.58 3.34
C GLN A 529 -13.44 -27.30 2.00
N GLU A 530 -13.96 -26.36 1.21
CA GLU A 530 -13.30 -25.91 -0.04
C GLU A 530 -11.89 -25.38 0.26
N LEU A 531 -11.77 -24.43 1.19
CA LEU A 531 -10.49 -23.83 1.55
C LEU A 531 -9.50 -24.87 2.08
N ARG A 532 -9.95 -25.83 2.90
CA ARG A 532 -9.12 -26.90 3.46
C ARG A 532 -8.66 -27.93 2.41
N SER A 533 -9.41 -28.09 1.33
CA SER A 533 -8.99 -28.89 0.17
C SER A 533 -8.00 -28.17 -0.74
N GLY A 534 -7.81 -26.85 -0.55
CA GLY A 534 -6.95 -26.02 -1.39
C GLY A 534 -6.03 -25.09 -0.58
N PRO A 535 -6.25 -23.76 -0.61
CA PRO A 535 -5.30 -22.77 -0.13
C PRO A 535 -5.01 -22.85 1.38
N LEU A 536 -5.91 -23.42 2.17
CA LEU A 536 -5.74 -23.59 3.61
C LEU A 536 -5.45 -25.03 4.03
N SER A 537 -5.07 -25.92 3.11
CA SER A 537 -4.60 -27.27 3.46
C SER A 537 -3.35 -27.21 4.35
N ASP A 538 -3.08 -28.26 5.14
CA ASP A 538 -1.94 -28.29 6.06
C ASP A 538 -0.59 -28.03 5.36
N ALA A 539 -0.45 -28.53 4.13
CA ALA A 539 0.73 -28.31 3.31
C ALA A 539 0.86 -26.83 2.92
N GLN A 540 -0.24 -26.19 2.50
CA GLN A 540 -0.24 -24.78 2.11
C GLN A 540 -0.05 -23.84 3.31
N LEU A 541 -0.63 -24.15 4.47
CA LEU A 541 -0.38 -23.38 5.70
C LEU A 541 1.11 -23.41 6.10
N LYS A 542 1.74 -24.59 6.05
CA LYS A 542 3.19 -24.72 6.30
C LYS A 542 4.02 -23.97 5.26
N ALA A 543 3.69 -24.13 3.98
CA ALA A 543 4.38 -23.47 2.87
C ALA A 543 4.29 -21.94 2.98
N LEU A 544 3.14 -21.40 3.38
CA LEU A 544 2.97 -19.98 3.59
C LEU A 544 3.86 -19.45 4.73
N VAL A 545 3.89 -20.12 5.89
CA VAL A 545 4.81 -19.73 6.97
C VAL A 545 6.26 -19.78 6.52
N GLN A 546 6.65 -20.80 5.75
CA GLN A 546 8.00 -20.90 5.19
C GLN A 546 8.31 -19.77 4.19
N LYS A 547 7.37 -19.44 3.29
CA LYS A 547 7.48 -18.34 2.33
C LYS A 547 7.75 -17.01 3.04
N LEU A 548 7.05 -16.75 4.14
CA LEU A 548 7.19 -15.50 4.90
C LEU A 548 8.48 -15.43 5.72
N THR A 549 8.95 -16.56 6.25
CA THR A 549 10.11 -16.60 7.15
C THR A 549 11.44 -16.73 6.43
N THR A 550 11.48 -17.37 5.26
CA THR A 550 12.74 -17.60 4.53
C THR A 550 13.54 -16.30 4.29
N PRO A 551 12.94 -15.20 3.79
CA PRO A 551 13.67 -13.95 3.55
C PRO A 551 14.10 -13.24 4.84
N LEU A 552 13.53 -13.59 6.00
CA LEU A 552 13.74 -12.88 7.26
C LEU A 552 14.91 -13.43 8.08
N THR A 553 15.55 -14.54 7.68
CA THR A 553 16.51 -15.26 8.55
C THR A 553 17.62 -14.36 9.12
N ASN A 554 18.27 -13.51 8.30
CA ASN A 554 19.32 -12.64 8.82
C ASN A 554 18.75 -11.35 9.44
N GLY A 555 17.67 -10.81 8.87
CA GLY A 555 16.96 -9.67 9.45
C GLY A 555 16.43 -9.94 10.85
N ALA A 556 15.89 -11.14 11.11
CA ALA A 556 15.43 -11.57 12.42
C ALA A 556 16.58 -11.65 13.44
N LYS A 557 17.73 -12.21 13.05
CA LYS A 557 18.93 -12.23 13.91
C LYS A 557 19.33 -10.81 14.33
N ARG A 558 19.44 -9.88 13.39
CA ARG A 558 19.75 -8.47 13.69
C ARG A 558 18.65 -7.80 14.51
N ASN A 559 17.38 -8.07 14.21
CA ASN A 559 16.24 -7.56 14.97
C ASN A 559 16.32 -7.96 16.44
N PHE A 560 16.59 -9.24 16.76
CA PHE A 560 16.67 -9.70 18.15
C PHE A 560 18.01 -9.41 18.84
N GLN A 561 19.06 -9.09 18.08
CA GLN A 561 20.26 -8.44 18.64
C GLN A 561 19.94 -7.02 19.15
N LYS A 562 19.12 -6.26 18.41
CA LYS A 562 18.66 -4.92 18.82
C LYS A 562 17.60 -5.00 19.93
N TRP A 563 16.60 -5.85 19.73
CA TRP A 563 15.45 -6.02 20.61
C TRP A 563 15.51 -7.41 21.25
N ASN A 564 16.36 -7.58 22.27
CA ASN A 564 16.54 -8.87 22.93
C ASN A 564 15.35 -9.24 23.83
N ASN A 565 14.22 -9.57 23.21
CA ASN A 565 12.93 -9.76 23.88
C ASN A 565 12.32 -11.16 23.70
N LEU A 566 13.00 -12.09 23.01
CA LEU A 566 12.51 -13.46 22.78
C LEU A 566 12.13 -14.17 24.08
N GLY A 567 13.04 -14.14 25.07
CA GLY A 567 12.83 -14.72 26.40
C GLY A 567 12.01 -13.86 27.36
N THR A 568 11.60 -12.65 26.96
CA THR A 568 10.88 -11.71 27.84
C THR A 568 9.38 -12.00 27.80
N LYS A 569 8.78 -12.32 28.95
CA LYS A 569 7.34 -12.63 29.04
C LYS A 569 6.44 -11.45 28.64
N ASN A 570 6.70 -10.27 29.19
CA ASN A 570 5.85 -9.10 28.98
C ASN A 570 6.48 -8.16 27.94
N VAL A 571 5.88 -8.04 26.76
CA VAL A 571 6.36 -7.19 25.66
C VAL A 571 5.19 -6.39 25.12
N GLY A 572 5.36 -5.08 24.96
CA GLY A 572 4.29 -4.19 24.46
C GLY A 572 3.05 -4.12 25.36
N GLY A 573 3.16 -4.48 26.64
CA GLY A 573 2.00 -4.56 27.55
C GLY A 573 1.25 -5.89 27.52
N PHE A 574 1.73 -6.87 26.73
CA PHE A 574 1.10 -8.19 26.61
C PHE A 574 2.00 -9.31 27.15
N SER A 575 1.40 -10.34 27.74
CA SER A 575 2.10 -11.59 28.06
C SER A 575 2.21 -12.40 26.77
N THR A 576 3.42 -12.48 26.21
CA THR A 576 3.71 -13.09 24.91
C THR A 576 4.47 -14.41 25.07
N GLN A 577 4.45 -15.25 24.04
CA GLN A 577 5.22 -16.50 24.00
C GLN A 577 6.70 -16.23 24.23
N THR A 578 7.32 -16.98 25.13
CA THR A 578 8.76 -16.89 25.43
C THR A 578 9.51 -18.04 24.78
N THR A 579 10.54 -17.72 24.01
CA THR A 579 11.39 -18.70 23.32
C THR A 579 12.86 -18.37 23.54
N GLN A 580 13.73 -19.34 23.28
CA GLN A 580 15.19 -19.14 23.25
C GLN A 580 15.66 -18.69 21.87
N THR A 581 15.00 -19.16 20.81
CA THR A 581 15.33 -18.85 19.43
C THR A 581 14.14 -18.24 18.70
N TRP A 582 14.41 -17.64 17.53
CA TRP A 582 13.35 -17.13 16.66
C TRP A 582 12.64 -18.29 15.95
N GLU A 583 13.36 -19.34 15.58
CA GLU A 583 12.83 -20.55 14.93
C GLU A 583 11.78 -21.27 15.80
N GLU A 584 11.90 -21.19 17.12
CA GLU A 584 10.86 -21.65 18.06
C GLU A 584 9.57 -20.83 17.96
N GLN A 585 9.63 -19.51 17.71
CA GLN A 585 8.43 -18.68 17.46
C GLN A 585 7.71 -19.14 16.18
N ILE A 586 8.49 -19.48 15.15
CA ILE A 586 7.95 -20.00 13.89
C ILE A 586 7.27 -21.36 14.10
N SER A 587 7.90 -22.23 14.90
CA SER A 587 7.35 -23.53 15.28
C SER A 587 6.03 -23.38 16.04
N ILE A 588 5.91 -22.38 16.93
CA ILE A 588 4.65 -22.08 17.64
C ILE A 588 3.53 -21.72 16.65
N ILE A 589 3.79 -20.84 15.68
CA ILE A 589 2.78 -20.46 14.68
C ILE A 589 2.37 -21.66 13.84
N GLN A 590 3.33 -22.44 13.33
CA GLN A 590 3.02 -23.62 12.51
C GLN A 590 2.20 -24.65 13.28
N ASN A 591 2.61 -24.98 14.51
CA ASN A 591 1.87 -25.93 15.35
C ASN A 591 0.47 -25.42 15.67
N PHE A 592 0.34 -24.12 16.00
CA PHE A 592 -0.95 -23.50 16.25
C PHE A 592 -1.87 -23.62 15.03
N LEU A 593 -1.41 -23.23 13.83
CA LEU A 593 -2.22 -23.24 12.62
C LEU A 593 -2.78 -24.63 12.32
N LEU A 594 -1.95 -25.67 12.44
CA LEU A 594 -2.35 -27.04 12.17
C LEU A 594 -3.34 -27.57 13.21
N GLN A 595 -3.08 -27.30 14.49
CA GLN A 595 -3.97 -27.72 15.58
C GLN A 595 -5.31 -26.97 15.50
N ARG A 596 -5.29 -25.66 15.21
CA ARG A 596 -6.48 -24.83 15.06
C ARG A 596 -7.30 -25.24 13.86
N ALA A 597 -6.68 -25.47 12.70
CA ALA A 597 -7.37 -25.96 11.51
C ALA A 597 -8.00 -27.34 11.76
N ALA A 598 -7.26 -28.26 12.39
CA ALA A 598 -7.79 -29.59 12.74
C ALA A 598 -8.94 -29.54 13.76
N TRP A 599 -8.97 -28.54 14.65
CA TRP A 599 -10.11 -28.30 15.53
C TRP A 599 -11.31 -27.75 14.74
N LEU A 600 -11.10 -26.75 13.88
CA LEU A 600 -12.15 -26.19 13.00
C LEU A 600 -12.77 -27.27 12.11
N ASP A 601 -11.97 -28.18 11.56
CA ASP A 601 -12.42 -29.35 10.79
C ASP A 601 -13.44 -30.22 11.57
N LYS A 602 -13.30 -30.32 12.90
CA LYS A 602 -14.15 -31.12 13.80
C LYS A 602 -15.27 -30.33 14.48
N SER A 603 -15.16 -29.01 14.50
CA SER A 603 -16.08 -28.11 15.21
C SER A 603 -17.51 -28.12 14.65
N GLY A 604 -17.64 -28.50 13.36
CA GLY A 604 -18.89 -28.42 12.62
C GLY A 604 -19.41 -27.00 12.40
N TRP A 605 -18.60 -25.95 12.65
CA TRP A 605 -18.99 -24.53 12.56
C TRP A 605 -20.28 -24.20 13.33
N LYS A 606 -20.48 -24.86 14.47
CA LYS A 606 -21.63 -24.66 15.35
C LYS A 606 -21.20 -23.90 16.61
N PRO A 607 -21.84 -22.77 16.92
CA PRO A 607 -21.66 -22.13 18.22
C PRO A 607 -21.98 -23.09 19.35
N THR A 608 -21.28 -22.96 20.47
CA THR A 608 -21.63 -23.72 21.67
C THR A 608 -22.95 -23.19 22.24
N THR A 609 -23.78 -24.09 22.80
CA THR A 609 -25.05 -23.72 23.46
C THR A 609 -24.86 -23.01 24.80
N ARG A 610 -23.62 -22.82 25.25
CA ARG A 610 -23.31 -22.14 26.50
C ARG A 610 -23.59 -20.65 26.35
N THR A 611 -24.42 -20.12 27.24
CA THR A 611 -24.74 -18.68 27.34
C THR A 611 -23.55 -17.83 27.78
N ASN A 612 -22.46 -18.47 28.21
CA ASN A 612 -21.17 -17.87 28.50
C ASN A 612 -20.10 -18.97 28.33
N PRO A 613 -19.60 -19.22 27.12
CA PRO A 613 -18.47 -20.11 26.94
C PRO A 613 -17.27 -19.33 27.48
N GLY A 614 -16.97 -19.45 28.77
CA GLY A 614 -15.67 -19.03 29.28
C GLY A 614 -14.59 -19.60 28.36
N TRP A 615 -13.45 -18.92 28.25
CA TRP A 615 -12.26 -19.49 27.61
C TRP A 615 -11.93 -20.77 28.40
N GLY A 616 -12.44 -21.91 27.92
CA GLY A 616 -12.61 -23.10 28.75
C GLY A 616 -11.27 -23.70 29.12
N GLY A 617 -11.14 -24.11 30.38
CA GLY A 617 -10.23 -25.20 30.74
C GLY A 617 -10.63 -26.50 30.07
#